data_AF-K2H1M6-F1
#
_entry.id   AF-K2H1M6-F1
#
_cell.length_a   1.000
_cell.length_b   1.000
_cell.length_c   1.000
_cell.angle_alpha   90.00
_cell.angle_beta   90.00
_cell.angle_gamma   90.00
#
_symmetry.space_group_name_H-M   'P 1'
#
loop_
_entity.id
_entity.type
_entity.pdbx_description
1 polymer ?
#
loop_
_entity_poly.entity_id
_entity_poly.type
_entity_poly.pdbx_seq_one_letter_code
_entity_poly.pdbx_strand_id
1 'polypeptide(L)'
;MDDQKVTASEELLGPPKIDFVQVWLISVWSIISWFVGSIVVVVSIYFFLQNAKNFLWVYPYIYAITAFFATLFTSGLNIFMNKTISPEKYKRWSITFVQVFLFSIFLFIFFLPTYIFATSMKQEALVYIFSLHVIMSILSTSIFSEILSSYRYVLLWIYWSFIWWLISILLSTVVFLTFQESSKNLYILIGLLILINLATNSVRALFEFVYYLYYSKTWMDQLWDIYYQIEQEERELVEKAKKKLEKFD
;
A
#
# COMPACT_ATOMS: atom_id res chain seq x y z
N MET A 1 30.67 -16.79 23.93
CA MET A 1 30.28 -17.26 22.59
C MET A 1 28.79 -17.63 22.53
N ASP A 2 28.13 -17.92 23.66
CA ASP A 2 26.65 -18.06 23.73
C ASP A 2 25.89 -16.72 23.73
N ASP A 3 26.47 -15.66 24.28
CA ASP A 3 25.80 -14.36 24.42
C ASP A 3 25.43 -13.69 23.07
N GLN A 4 26.23 -13.96 22.03
CA GLN A 4 25.96 -13.48 20.66
C GLN A 4 24.84 -14.25 19.95
N LYS A 5 24.52 -15.48 20.36
CA LYS A 5 23.42 -16.27 19.78
C LYS A 5 22.07 -15.90 20.38
N VAL A 6 22.04 -15.58 21.67
CA VAL A 6 20.81 -15.17 22.38
C VAL A 6 20.35 -13.79 21.90
N THR A 7 21.26 -12.82 21.83
CA THR A 7 20.98 -11.48 21.27
C THR A 7 20.50 -11.53 19.81
N ALA A 8 21.11 -12.38 18.97
CA ALA A 8 20.66 -12.57 17.60
C ALA A 8 19.25 -13.20 17.52
N SER A 9 18.83 -14.02 18.49
CA SER A 9 17.50 -14.62 18.53
C SER A 9 16.42 -13.66 19.06
N GLU A 10 16.72 -12.82 20.04
CA GLU A 10 15.81 -11.79 20.53
C GLU A 10 15.63 -10.65 19.52
N GLU A 11 16.71 -10.24 18.84
CA GLU A 11 16.63 -9.31 17.70
C GLU A 11 15.82 -9.87 16.51
N LEU A 12 15.74 -11.21 16.39
CA LEU A 12 14.90 -11.89 15.41
C LEU A 12 13.44 -12.03 15.85
N LEU A 13 13.13 -11.84 17.14
CA LEU A 13 11.82 -12.14 17.72
C LEU A 13 10.97 -10.90 18.00
N GLY A 14 11.57 -9.73 18.26
CA GLY A 14 10.87 -8.48 18.52
C GLY A 14 10.40 -7.72 17.27
N PRO A 15 9.65 -6.62 17.44
CA PRO A 15 9.19 -5.77 16.35
C PRO A 15 10.38 -5.14 15.60
N PRO A 16 10.20 -4.83 14.29
CA PRO A 16 11.28 -4.28 13.48
C PRO A 16 11.83 -2.99 14.10
N LYS A 17 13.15 -2.91 14.21
CA LYS A 17 13.85 -1.71 14.71
C LYS A 17 13.68 -0.57 13.71
N ILE A 18 12.88 0.41 14.08
CA ILE A 18 12.65 1.62 13.29
C ILE A 18 13.16 2.81 14.07
N ASP A 19 14.09 3.53 13.46
CA ASP A 19 14.61 4.80 13.97
C ASP A 19 13.82 5.98 13.43
N PHE A 20 13.86 7.11 14.13
CA PHE A 20 13.25 8.36 13.67
C PHE A 20 13.74 8.78 12.27
N VAL A 21 15.01 8.51 11.95
CA VAL A 21 15.59 8.77 10.63
C VAL A 21 14.90 7.92 9.56
N GLN A 22 14.58 6.65 9.84
CA GLN A 22 13.87 5.79 8.91
C GLN A 22 12.45 6.30 8.66
N VAL A 23 11.74 6.74 9.71
CA VAL A 23 10.42 7.37 9.59
C VAL A 23 10.47 8.59 8.67
N TRP A 24 11.45 9.46 8.87
CA TRP A 24 11.65 10.65 8.05
C TRP A 24 11.97 10.29 6.60
N LEU A 25 12.87 9.34 6.36
CA LEU A 25 13.23 8.88 5.02
C LEU A 25 12.04 8.25 4.28
N ILE A 26 11.24 7.42 4.94
CA ILE A 26 10.01 6.84 4.37
C ILE A 26 9.02 7.95 3.99
N SER A 27 8.87 8.96 4.83
CA SER A 27 7.98 10.09 4.60
C SER A 27 8.43 10.93 3.40
N VAL A 28 9.71 11.31 3.35
CA VAL A 28 10.30 12.08 2.23
C VAL A 28 10.22 11.28 0.93
N TRP A 29 10.54 9.98 0.99
CA TRP A 29 10.47 9.13 -0.19
C TRP A 29 9.06 8.98 -0.73
N SER A 30 8.07 8.89 0.16
CA SER A 30 6.65 8.87 -0.22
C SER A 30 6.24 10.10 -1.03
N ILE A 31 6.82 11.27 -0.76
CA ILE A 31 6.57 12.48 -1.56
C ILE A 31 7.23 12.34 -2.93
N ILE A 32 8.49 11.93 -2.97
CA ILE A 32 9.27 11.81 -4.20
C ILE A 32 8.62 10.81 -5.15
N SER A 33 8.25 9.62 -4.67
CA SER A 33 7.65 8.58 -5.49
C SER A 33 6.33 9.04 -6.11
N TRP A 34 5.47 9.71 -5.34
CA TRP A 34 4.20 10.23 -5.85
C TRP A 34 4.33 11.47 -6.70
N PHE A 35 5.35 12.29 -6.44
CA PHE A 35 5.69 13.38 -7.33
C PHE A 35 6.08 12.83 -8.72
N VAL A 36 6.91 11.78 -8.77
CA VAL A 36 7.25 11.14 -10.04
C VAL A 36 6.01 10.49 -10.69
N GLY A 37 5.18 9.80 -9.92
CA GLY A 37 3.88 9.30 -10.39
C GLY A 37 2.99 10.39 -10.99
N SER A 38 2.94 11.55 -10.34
CA SER A 38 2.16 12.70 -10.81
C SER A 38 2.68 13.27 -12.14
N ILE A 39 4.00 13.28 -12.35
CA ILE A 39 4.59 13.66 -13.64
C ILE A 39 4.09 12.72 -14.73
N VAL A 40 4.05 11.41 -14.47
CA VAL A 40 3.51 10.43 -15.44
C VAL A 40 2.05 10.75 -15.77
N VAL A 41 1.24 11.08 -14.76
CA VAL A 41 -0.17 11.47 -14.96
C VAL A 41 -0.28 12.73 -15.81
N VAL A 42 0.41 13.82 -15.45
CA VAL A 42 0.35 15.09 -16.17
C VAL A 42 0.80 14.93 -17.61
N VAL A 43 1.96 14.30 -17.83
CA VAL A 43 2.53 14.11 -19.17
C VAL A 43 1.60 13.28 -20.03
N SER A 44 1.09 12.16 -19.49
CA SER A 44 0.21 11.26 -20.23
C SER A 44 -1.11 11.95 -20.57
N ILE A 45 -1.77 12.57 -19.59
CA ILE A 45 -3.06 13.20 -19.81
C ILE A 45 -2.92 14.40 -20.75
N TYR A 46 -1.91 15.25 -20.58
CA TYR A 46 -1.68 16.38 -21.46
C TYR A 46 -1.36 15.94 -22.90
N PHE A 47 -0.41 15.03 -23.08
CA PHE A 47 0.01 14.55 -24.40
C PHE A 47 -1.12 13.83 -25.13
N PHE A 48 -1.81 12.90 -24.46
CA PHE A 48 -2.86 12.10 -25.09
C PHE A 48 -4.16 12.88 -25.28
N LEU A 49 -4.57 13.76 -24.35
CA LEU A 49 -5.75 14.61 -24.57
C LEU A 49 -5.54 15.59 -25.71
N GLN A 50 -4.34 16.16 -25.86
CA GLN A 50 -4.06 17.12 -26.92
C GLN A 50 -4.13 16.48 -28.32
N ASN A 51 -3.71 15.21 -28.43
CA ASN A 51 -3.75 14.46 -29.68
C ASN A 51 -5.13 13.82 -29.95
N ALA A 52 -5.93 13.55 -28.91
CA ALA A 52 -7.23 12.90 -29.00
C ALA A 52 -8.43 13.86 -28.91
N LYS A 53 -8.24 15.18 -29.10
CA LYS A 53 -9.30 16.20 -28.99
C LYS A 53 -10.58 15.89 -29.79
N ASN A 54 -10.45 15.19 -30.90
CA ASN A 54 -11.58 14.87 -31.78
C ASN A 54 -12.22 13.49 -31.48
N PHE A 55 -11.67 12.72 -30.53
CA PHE A 55 -12.09 11.35 -30.27
C PHE A 55 -12.48 11.15 -28.80
N LEU A 56 -13.69 11.57 -28.45
CA LEU A 56 -14.23 11.47 -27.08
C LEU A 56 -14.21 10.04 -26.53
N TRP A 57 -14.41 9.03 -27.39
CA TRP A 57 -14.43 7.62 -27.01
C TRP A 57 -13.05 7.08 -26.57
N VAL A 58 -11.96 7.80 -26.84
CA VAL A 58 -10.59 7.38 -26.48
C VAL A 58 -10.26 7.77 -25.03
N TYR A 59 -10.94 8.77 -24.46
CA TYR A 59 -10.64 9.30 -23.13
C TYR A 59 -10.69 8.25 -21.99
N PRO A 60 -11.68 7.35 -21.91
CA PRO A 60 -11.70 6.29 -20.90
C PRO A 60 -10.42 5.46 -20.88
N TYR A 61 -9.92 5.11 -22.06
CA TYR A 61 -8.72 4.29 -22.22
C TYR A 61 -7.47 5.07 -21.80
N ILE A 62 -7.37 6.36 -22.15
CA ILE A 62 -6.27 7.22 -21.72
C ILE A 62 -6.21 7.31 -20.20
N TYR A 63 -7.35 7.57 -19.54
CA TYR A 63 -7.41 7.64 -18.08
C TYR A 63 -7.07 6.30 -17.43
N ALA A 64 -7.62 5.19 -17.93
CA ALA A 64 -7.36 3.85 -17.39
C ALA A 64 -5.88 3.45 -17.52
N ILE A 65 -5.29 3.65 -18.71
CA ILE A 65 -3.87 3.34 -18.98
C ILE A 65 -2.97 4.24 -18.14
N THR A 66 -3.29 5.53 -18.04
CA THR A 66 -2.52 6.48 -17.21
C THR A 66 -2.55 6.07 -15.75
N ALA A 67 -3.73 5.74 -15.21
CA ALA A 67 -3.86 5.29 -13.82
C ALA A 67 -3.03 4.02 -13.57
N PHE A 68 -3.10 3.05 -14.48
CA PHE A 68 -2.33 1.82 -14.39
C PHE A 68 -0.82 2.09 -14.35
N PHE A 69 -0.28 2.82 -15.33
CA PHE A 69 1.17 3.07 -15.38
C PHE A 69 1.65 3.98 -14.26
N ALA A 70 0.92 5.04 -13.93
CA ALA A 70 1.29 5.95 -12.86
C ALA A 70 1.35 5.23 -11.50
N THR A 71 0.33 4.41 -11.19
CA THR A 71 0.31 3.67 -9.93
C THR A 71 1.35 2.55 -9.92
N LEU A 72 1.52 1.81 -11.02
CA LEU A 72 2.53 0.76 -11.09
C LEU A 72 3.95 1.31 -10.90
N PHE A 73 4.27 2.42 -11.56
CA PHE A 73 5.59 3.05 -11.44
C PHE A 73 5.83 3.56 -10.02
N THR A 74 4.83 4.23 -9.43
CA THR A 74 4.91 4.76 -8.08
C THR A 74 5.03 3.67 -7.02
N SER A 75 4.22 2.61 -7.12
CA SER A 75 4.28 1.45 -6.22
C SER A 75 5.60 0.71 -6.37
N GLY A 76 6.13 0.57 -7.60
CA GLY A 76 7.44 0.00 -7.85
C GLY A 76 8.57 0.78 -7.15
N LEU A 77 8.56 2.11 -7.29
CA LEU A 77 9.51 2.99 -6.59
C LEU A 77 9.39 2.90 -5.07
N ASN A 78 8.17 2.83 -4.54
CA ASN A 78 7.94 2.67 -3.09
C ASN A 78 8.48 1.35 -2.56
N ILE A 79 8.20 0.23 -3.23
CA ILE A 79 8.72 -1.10 -2.83
C ILE A 79 10.26 -1.10 -2.88
N PHE A 80 10.83 -0.55 -3.95
CA PHE A 80 12.27 -0.50 -4.12
C PHE A 80 12.96 0.28 -2.99
N MET A 81 12.40 1.43 -2.59
CA MET A 81 13.03 2.22 -1.53
C MET A 81 12.72 1.76 -0.12
N ASN A 82 11.56 1.18 0.13
CA ASN A 82 11.30 0.49 1.39
C ASN A 82 12.35 -0.60 1.63
N LYS A 83 12.73 -1.35 0.58
CA LYS A 83 13.86 -2.29 0.62
C LYS A 83 15.19 -1.60 0.91
N THR A 84 15.47 -0.44 0.32
CA THR A 84 16.73 0.29 0.57
C THR A 84 16.82 0.83 1.99
N ILE A 85 15.71 1.34 2.55
CA ILE A 85 15.65 1.95 3.88
C ILE A 85 15.67 0.87 4.97
N SER A 86 14.88 -0.20 4.80
CA SER A 86 14.73 -1.27 5.80
C SER A 86 14.87 -2.65 5.13
N PRO A 87 16.08 -3.03 4.71
CA PRO A 87 16.33 -4.26 3.94
C PRO A 87 15.96 -5.53 4.72
N GLU A 88 16.06 -5.49 6.05
CA GLU A 88 15.73 -6.63 6.90
C GLU A 88 14.23 -6.94 6.94
N LYS A 89 13.39 -5.89 6.93
CA LYS A 89 11.93 -6.02 6.87
C LYS A 89 11.49 -6.45 5.46
N TYR A 90 12.03 -5.82 4.42
CA TYR A 90 11.58 -6.02 3.05
C TYR A 90 12.46 -7.01 2.25
N LYS A 91 12.90 -8.12 2.86
CA LYS A 91 13.73 -9.15 2.20
C LYS A 91 13.08 -9.74 0.95
N ARG A 92 11.75 -9.92 0.98
CA ARG A 92 10.93 -10.51 -0.11
C ARG A 92 10.36 -9.45 -1.07
N TRP A 93 11.09 -8.36 -1.29
CA TRP A 93 10.64 -7.25 -2.15
C TRP A 93 10.32 -7.68 -3.58
N SER A 94 11.05 -8.65 -4.16
CA SER A 94 10.81 -9.11 -5.53
C SER A 94 9.46 -9.82 -5.66
N ILE A 95 9.12 -10.68 -4.71
CA ILE A 95 7.82 -11.34 -4.63
C ILE A 95 6.73 -10.29 -4.44
N THR A 96 6.96 -9.31 -3.56
CA THR A 96 6.03 -8.20 -3.32
C THR A 96 5.76 -7.41 -4.60
N PHE A 97 6.82 -7.08 -5.35
CA PHE A 97 6.70 -6.38 -6.63
C PHE A 97 5.88 -7.17 -7.65
N VAL A 98 6.12 -8.48 -7.78
CA VAL A 98 5.35 -9.34 -8.68
C VAL A 98 3.87 -9.39 -8.29
N GLN A 99 3.56 -9.52 -7.00
CA GLN A 99 2.17 -9.53 -6.53
C GLN A 99 1.47 -8.18 -6.80
N VAL A 100 2.15 -7.06 -6.55
CA VAL A 100 1.61 -5.72 -6.85
C VAL A 100 1.44 -5.50 -8.35
N PHE A 101 2.37 -5.99 -9.18
CA PHE A 101 2.25 -5.92 -10.64
C PHE A 101 1.06 -6.72 -11.15
N LEU A 102 0.91 -7.99 -10.72
CA LEU A 102 -0.23 -8.83 -11.10
C LEU A 102 -1.55 -8.24 -10.63
N PHE A 103 -1.60 -7.77 -9.38
CA PHE A 103 -2.78 -7.11 -8.85
C PHE A 103 -3.14 -5.85 -9.64
N SER A 104 -2.15 -5.05 -10.05
CA SER A 104 -2.39 -3.85 -10.88
C SER A 104 -3.01 -4.20 -12.23
N ILE A 105 -2.63 -5.34 -12.83
CA ILE A 105 -3.25 -5.84 -14.07
C ILE A 105 -4.71 -6.21 -13.81
N PHE A 106 -5.00 -6.97 -12.76
CA PHE A 106 -6.38 -7.33 -12.42
C PHE A 106 -7.23 -6.11 -12.11
N LEU A 107 -6.68 -5.15 -11.36
CA LEU A 107 -7.35 -3.90 -11.02
C LEU A 107 -7.65 -3.09 -12.28
N PHE A 108 -6.70 -2.99 -13.22
CA PHE A 108 -6.92 -2.34 -14.52
C PHE A 108 -8.05 -3.01 -15.31
N ILE A 109 -8.04 -4.34 -15.44
CA ILE A 109 -9.09 -5.10 -16.14
C ILE A 109 -10.45 -4.87 -15.47
N PHE A 110 -10.50 -4.86 -14.14
CA PHE A 110 -11.72 -4.64 -13.36
C PHE A 110 -12.27 -3.22 -13.52
N PHE A 111 -11.40 -2.20 -13.51
CA PHE A 111 -11.81 -0.81 -13.64
C PHE A 111 -12.10 -0.39 -15.09
N LEU A 112 -11.51 -1.04 -16.10
CA LEU A 112 -11.70 -0.66 -17.50
C LEU A 112 -13.19 -0.55 -17.93
N PRO A 113 -14.09 -1.52 -17.61
CA PRO A 113 -15.52 -1.37 -17.87
C PRO A 113 -16.13 -0.14 -17.18
N THR A 114 -15.69 0.19 -15.97
CA THR A 114 -16.20 1.35 -15.23
C THR A 114 -15.81 2.67 -15.89
N TYR A 115 -14.58 2.78 -16.42
CA TYR A 115 -14.16 3.93 -17.22
C TYR A 115 -15.00 4.09 -18.48
N ILE A 116 -15.27 2.99 -19.19
CA ILE A 116 -16.10 3.00 -20.40
C ILE A 116 -17.55 3.40 -20.06
N PHE A 117 -18.08 2.92 -18.95
CA PHE A 117 -19.42 3.31 -18.49
C PHE A 117 -19.50 4.80 -18.12
N ALA A 118 -18.47 5.36 -17.47
CA ALA A 118 -18.45 6.78 -17.09
C ALA A 118 -18.52 7.74 -18.28
N THR A 119 -18.01 7.34 -19.46
CA THR A 119 -18.16 8.14 -20.69
C THR A 119 -19.62 8.39 -21.09
N SER A 120 -20.54 7.49 -20.72
CA SER A 120 -21.97 7.65 -20.98
C SER A 120 -22.67 8.61 -20.01
N MET A 121 -21.98 9.04 -18.94
CA MET A 121 -22.54 9.93 -17.91
C MET A 121 -22.04 11.38 -18.10
N LYS A 122 -20.86 11.70 -17.55
CA LYS A 122 -20.22 13.03 -17.58
C LYS A 122 -18.70 12.86 -17.52
N GLN A 123 -17.93 13.77 -18.11
CA GLN A 123 -16.46 13.73 -18.07
C GLN A 123 -15.91 13.77 -16.63
N GLU A 124 -16.58 14.46 -15.70
CA GLU A 124 -16.22 14.50 -14.28
C GLU A 124 -16.21 13.11 -13.63
N ALA A 125 -17.06 12.19 -14.10
CA ALA A 125 -17.10 10.82 -13.58
C ALA A 125 -15.80 10.05 -13.88
N LEU A 126 -15.09 10.37 -14.98
CA LEU A 126 -13.80 9.75 -15.28
C LEU A 126 -12.74 10.09 -14.24
N VAL A 127 -12.75 11.33 -13.73
CA VAL A 127 -11.82 11.80 -12.70
C VAL A 127 -12.12 11.12 -11.35
N TYR A 128 -13.40 10.91 -11.03
CA TYR A 128 -13.79 10.16 -9.85
C TYR A 128 -13.36 8.69 -9.91
N ILE A 129 -13.61 8.01 -11.03
CA ILE A 129 -13.17 6.62 -11.24
C ILE A 129 -11.64 6.52 -11.23
N PHE A 130 -10.94 7.50 -11.79
CA PHE A 130 -9.49 7.61 -11.70
C PHE A 130 -9.01 7.65 -10.25
N SER A 131 -9.64 8.48 -9.42
CA SER A 131 -9.32 8.59 -8.00
C SER A 131 -9.50 7.27 -7.27
N LEU A 132 -10.64 6.61 -7.49
CA LEU A 132 -10.93 5.30 -6.88
C LEU A 132 -9.93 4.24 -7.33
N HIS A 133 -9.60 4.18 -8.62
CA HIS A 133 -8.60 3.26 -9.15
C HIS A 133 -7.25 3.46 -8.44
N VAL A 134 -6.82 4.71 -8.29
CA VAL A 134 -5.57 5.04 -7.62
C VAL A 134 -5.60 4.69 -6.12
N ILE A 135 -6.66 5.05 -5.40
CA ILE A 135 -6.80 4.76 -3.96
C ILE A 135 -6.82 3.24 -3.71
N MET A 136 -7.51 2.47 -4.55
CA MET A 136 -7.50 1.01 -4.48
C MET A 136 -6.11 0.44 -4.76
N SER A 137 -5.36 1.02 -5.69
CA SER A 137 -3.98 0.61 -5.97
C SER A 137 -3.04 0.89 -4.79
N ILE A 138 -3.18 2.05 -4.13
CA ILE A 138 -2.45 2.40 -2.90
C ILE A 138 -2.75 1.40 -1.79
N LEU A 139 -4.03 1.15 -1.51
CA LEU A 139 -4.47 0.20 -0.49
C LEU A 139 -3.83 -1.17 -0.72
N SER A 140 -3.94 -1.67 -1.96
CA SER A 140 -3.49 -3.02 -2.29
C SER A 140 -1.97 -3.13 -2.21
N THR A 141 -1.24 -2.10 -2.67
CA THR A 141 0.22 -2.03 -2.51
C THR A 141 0.62 -2.04 -1.04
N SER A 142 -0.09 -1.29 -0.18
CA SER A 142 0.14 -1.30 1.27
C SER A 142 -0.05 -2.71 1.85
N ILE A 143 -1.18 -3.35 1.56
CA ILE A 143 -1.51 -4.70 2.06
C ILE A 143 -0.47 -5.73 1.62
N PHE A 144 -0.14 -5.81 0.32
CA PHE A 144 0.85 -6.77 -0.16
C PHE A 144 2.23 -6.53 0.42
N SER A 145 2.64 -5.26 0.53
CA SER A 145 3.93 -4.89 1.10
C SER A 145 4.05 -5.31 2.56
N GLU A 146 2.98 -5.20 3.35
CA GLU A 146 3.02 -5.56 4.77
C GLU A 146 2.85 -7.06 5.01
N ILE A 147 1.90 -7.72 4.33
CA ILE A 147 1.70 -9.18 4.44
C ILE A 147 2.98 -9.94 4.13
N LEU A 148 3.70 -9.54 3.08
CA LEU A 148 4.88 -10.26 2.62
C LEU A 148 6.18 -9.86 3.36
N SER A 149 6.17 -8.72 4.05
CA SER A 149 7.36 -8.23 4.80
C SER A 149 7.33 -8.59 6.28
N SER A 150 6.17 -8.64 6.92
CA SER A 150 6.08 -8.86 8.37
C SER A 150 4.87 -9.69 8.76
N TYR A 151 4.98 -11.02 8.63
CA TYR A 151 3.88 -11.95 8.89
C TYR A 151 3.32 -11.89 10.32
N ARG A 152 4.15 -11.48 11.29
CA ARG A 152 3.83 -11.45 12.73
C ARG A 152 2.92 -10.29 13.15
N TYR A 153 2.94 -9.21 12.38
CA TYR A 153 2.15 -8.00 12.69
C TYR A 153 1.13 -7.69 11.58
N VAL A 154 0.78 -8.70 10.77
CA VAL A 154 -0.08 -8.55 9.59
C VAL A 154 -1.44 -7.98 9.92
N LEU A 155 -2.09 -8.47 10.97
CA LEU A 155 -3.43 -8.01 11.34
C LEU A 155 -3.46 -6.50 11.61
N LEU A 156 -2.47 -6.00 12.37
CA LEU A 156 -2.32 -4.58 12.63
C LEU A 156 -2.18 -3.79 11.32
N TRP A 157 -1.35 -4.27 10.40
CA TRP A 157 -1.14 -3.62 9.11
C TRP A 157 -2.35 -3.62 8.21
N ILE A 158 -3.12 -4.71 8.22
CA ILE A 158 -4.38 -4.82 7.49
C ILE A 158 -5.37 -3.79 8.03
N TYR A 159 -5.60 -3.76 9.35
CA TYR A 159 -6.52 -2.79 9.97
C TYR A 159 -6.10 -1.35 9.68
N TRP A 160 -4.81 -1.05 9.81
CA TRP A 160 -4.26 0.26 9.50
C TRP A 160 -4.51 0.67 8.04
N SER A 161 -4.27 -0.25 7.11
CA SER A 161 -4.48 -0.01 5.68
C SER A 161 -5.96 0.28 5.36
N PHE A 162 -6.90 -0.41 6.00
CA PHE A 162 -8.33 -0.15 5.85
C PHE A 162 -8.78 1.19 6.44
N ILE A 163 -8.31 1.54 7.64
CA ILE A 163 -8.61 2.84 8.27
C ILE A 163 -8.15 3.97 7.34
N TRP A 164 -6.92 3.88 6.83
CA TRP A 164 -6.40 4.92 5.95
C TRP A 164 -7.12 4.98 4.60
N TRP A 165 -7.53 3.84 4.06
CA TRP A 165 -8.35 3.79 2.86
C TRP A 165 -9.69 4.51 3.04
N LEU A 166 -10.37 4.32 4.18
CA LEU A 166 -11.60 5.05 4.50
C LEU A 166 -11.35 6.56 4.58
N ILE A 167 -10.28 6.98 5.27
CA ILE A 167 -9.89 8.40 5.35
C ILE A 167 -9.60 8.96 3.96
N SER A 168 -8.91 8.20 3.11
CA SER A 168 -8.57 8.59 1.74
C SER A 168 -9.81 8.83 0.89
N ILE A 169 -10.79 7.92 0.97
CA ILE A 169 -12.09 8.08 0.28
C ILE A 169 -12.81 9.32 0.78
N LEU A 170 -12.92 9.51 2.10
CA LEU A 170 -13.59 10.67 2.69
C LEU A 170 -12.94 11.99 2.23
N LEU A 171 -11.61 12.08 2.29
CA LEU A 171 -10.87 13.25 1.83
C LEU A 171 -11.09 13.50 0.33
N SER A 172 -11.06 12.46 -0.50
CA SER A 172 -11.36 12.58 -1.93
C SER A 172 -12.78 13.08 -2.16
N THR A 173 -13.78 12.55 -1.47
CA THR A 173 -15.17 13.00 -1.59
C THR A 173 -15.32 14.48 -1.20
N VAL A 174 -14.75 14.90 -0.08
CA VAL A 174 -14.81 16.32 0.37
C VAL A 174 -14.18 17.25 -0.66
N VAL A 175 -13.03 16.87 -1.23
CA VAL A 175 -12.36 17.64 -2.27
C VAL A 175 -13.24 17.74 -3.53
N PHE A 176 -13.85 16.65 -3.98
CA PHE A 176 -14.75 16.68 -5.14
C PHE A 176 -16.03 17.49 -4.91
N LEU A 177 -16.55 17.54 -3.69
CA LEU A 177 -17.70 18.38 -3.36
C LEU A 177 -17.35 19.87 -3.34
N THR A 178 -16.12 20.20 -2.95
CA THR A 178 -15.65 21.58 -2.79
C THR A 178 -15.22 22.20 -4.13
N PHE A 179 -14.57 21.42 -4.99
CA PHE A 179 -14.03 21.89 -6.26
C PHE A 179 -14.86 21.30 -7.42
N GLN A 180 -15.87 22.05 -7.86
CA GLN A 180 -16.77 21.63 -8.95
C GLN A 180 -16.27 22.00 -10.35
N GLU A 181 -15.19 22.78 -10.47
CA GLU A 181 -14.69 23.23 -11.78
C GLU A 181 -13.87 22.14 -12.51
N SER A 182 -14.46 21.59 -13.58
CA SER A 182 -13.92 20.48 -14.38
C SER A 182 -12.45 20.61 -14.80
N SER A 183 -11.96 21.82 -15.11
CA SER A 183 -10.58 22.05 -15.56
C SER A 183 -9.54 22.03 -14.44
N LYS A 184 -9.93 22.26 -13.19
CA LYS A 184 -9.02 22.29 -12.02
C LYS A 184 -9.00 20.95 -11.26
N ASN A 185 -10.02 20.12 -11.45
CA ASN A 185 -10.21 18.88 -10.70
C ASN A 185 -9.04 17.90 -10.83
N LEU A 186 -8.36 17.88 -11.98
CA LEU A 186 -7.25 16.97 -12.21
C LEU A 186 -5.97 17.35 -11.45
N TYR A 187 -5.65 18.65 -11.39
CA TYR A 187 -4.50 19.15 -10.64
C TYR A 187 -4.70 19.04 -9.14
N ILE A 188 -5.93 19.34 -8.69
CA ILE A 188 -6.33 19.19 -7.28
C ILE A 188 -6.27 17.72 -6.87
N LEU A 189 -6.68 16.81 -7.77
CA LEU A 189 -6.60 15.38 -7.51
C LEU A 189 -5.17 14.88 -7.40
N ILE A 190 -4.27 15.34 -8.28
CA ILE A 190 -2.84 14.99 -8.21
C ILE A 190 -2.24 15.41 -6.86
N GLY A 191 -2.49 16.65 -6.43
CA GLY A 191 -2.02 17.13 -5.13
C GLY A 191 -2.60 16.33 -3.97
N LEU A 192 -3.89 15.99 -4.04
CA LEU A 192 -4.55 15.17 -3.03
C LEU A 192 -3.94 13.77 -2.93
N LEU A 193 -3.62 13.12 -4.05
CA LEU A 193 -3.04 11.78 -4.07
C LEU A 193 -1.65 11.76 -3.42
N ILE A 194 -0.83 12.79 -3.67
CA ILE A 194 0.46 12.97 -2.98
C ILE A 194 0.24 13.10 -1.47
N LEU A 195 -0.71 13.94 -1.03
CA LEU A 195 -0.99 14.16 0.39
C LEU A 195 -1.53 12.90 1.07
N ILE A 196 -2.48 12.20 0.43
CA ILE A 196 -3.03 10.94 0.92
C ILE A 196 -1.90 9.95 1.16
N ASN A 197 -1.00 9.78 0.19
CA ASN A 197 0.06 8.79 0.28
C ASN A 197 1.14 9.16 1.32
N LEU A 198 1.54 10.44 1.34
CA LEU A 198 2.43 10.98 2.37
C LEU A 198 1.88 10.65 3.75
N ALA A 199 0.61 10.96 3.99
CA ALA A 199 -0.01 10.74 5.27
C ALA A 199 -0.17 9.23 5.58
N THR A 200 -0.48 8.37 4.59
CA THR A 200 -0.48 6.90 4.78
C THR A 200 0.87 6.42 5.31
N ASN A 201 1.94 6.75 4.58
CA ASN A 201 3.26 6.20 4.85
C ASN A 201 3.91 6.82 6.08
N SER A 202 3.73 8.11 6.30
CA SER A 202 4.29 8.81 7.47
C SER A 202 3.63 8.33 8.75
N VAL A 203 2.29 8.27 8.79
CA VAL A 203 1.59 7.84 10.00
C VAL A 203 1.82 6.35 10.25
N ARG A 204 1.92 5.52 9.19
CA ARG A 204 2.35 4.12 9.33
C ARG A 204 3.72 4.03 10.01
N ALA A 205 4.74 4.70 9.47
CA ALA A 205 6.09 4.64 10.00
C ALA A 205 6.18 5.22 11.43
N LEU A 206 5.39 6.25 11.74
CA LEU A 206 5.25 6.77 13.10
C LEU A 206 4.63 5.75 14.04
N PHE A 207 3.62 5.00 13.60
CA PHE A 207 3.01 3.96 14.41
C PHE A 207 4.00 2.83 14.71
N GLU A 208 4.78 2.41 13.71
CA GLU A 208 5.86 1.44 13.90
C GLU A 208 6.90 1.91 14.90
N PHE A 209 7.30 3.17 14.78
CA PHE A 209 8.24 3.80 15.70
C PHE A 209 7.70 3.84 17.13
N VAL A 210 6.44 4.23 17.32
CA VAL A 210 5.80 4.24 18.64
C VAL A 210 5.69 2.82 19.21
N TYR A 211 5.35 1.83 18.38
CA TYR A 211 5.28 0.43 18.81
C TYR A 211 6.65 -0.10 19.24
N TYR A 212 7.70 0.22 18.48
CA TYR A 212 9.07 -0.12 18.83
C TYR A 212 9.53 0.57 20.13
N LEU A 213 9.19 1.84 20.34
CA LEU A 213 9.45 2.54 21.60
C LEU A 213 8.70 1.94 22.79
N TYR A 214 7.47 1.48 22.58
CA TYR A 214 6.70 0.79 23.60
C TYR A 214 7.36 -0.54 23.98
N TYR A 215 7.69 -1.36 22.99
CA TYR A 215 8.37 -2.64 23.18
C TYR A 215 9.73 -2.47 23.88
N SER A 216 10.57 -1.55 23.41
CA SER A 216 11.90 -1.32 24.01
C SER A 216 11.86 -0.85 25.48
N LYS A 217 10.79 -0.18 25.91
CA LYS A 217 10.61 0.26 27.30
C LYS A 217 9.97 -0.79 28.21
N THR A 218 9.01 -1.54 27.69
CA THR A 218 8.20 -2.46 28.50
C THR A 218 8.65 -3.91 28.38
N TRP A 219 9.42 -4.25 27.34
CA TRP A 219 9.74 -5.62 26.92
C TRP A 219 8.52 -6.51 26.67
N MET A 220 7.34 -5.90 26.52
CA MET A 220 6.08 -6.60 26.25
C MET A 220 5.73 -6.53 24.77
N ASP A 221 5.56 -7.68 24.13
CA ASP A 221 5.07 -7.78 22.76
C ASP A 221 3.68 -8.42 22.72
N GLN A 222 2.68 -7.59 22.99
CA GLN A 222 1.28 -8.03 23.04
C GLN A 222 0.78 -8.60 21.71
N LEU A 223 1.31 -8.13 20.58
CA LEU A 223 0.93 -8.63 19.27
C LEU A 223 1.59 -9.98 18.99
N TRP A 224 2.85 -10.17 19.37
CA TRP A 224 3.51 -11.48 19.26
C TRP A 224 2.88 -12.51 20.21
N ASP A 225 2.49 -12.14 21.42
CA ASP A 225 1.88 -13.05 22.38
C ASP A 225 0.62 -13.72 21.82
N ILE A 226 -0.21 -12.98 21.09
CA ILE A 226 -1.41 -13.52 20.42
C ILE A 226 -1.02 -14.53 19.34
N TYR A 227 -0.04 -14.20 18.49
CA TYR A 227 0.42 -15.12 17.44
C TYR A 227 1.11 -16.35 17.99
N TYR A 228 1.86 -16.20 19.07
CA TYR A 228 2.51 -17.32 19.75
C TYR A 228 1.48 -18.30 20.32
N GLN A 229 0.40 -17.79 20.92
CA GLN A 229 -0.72 -18.62 21.39
C GLN A 229 -1.36 -19.40 20.24
N ILE A 230 -1.63 -18.74 19.11
CA ILE A 230 -2.19 -19.40 17.92
C ILE A 230 -1.25 -20.48 17.39
N GLU A 231 0.06 -20.20 17.31
CA GLU A 231 1.05 -21.18 16.83
C GLU A 231 1.15 -22.39 17.77
N GLN A 232 1.06 -22.18 19.08
CA GLN A 232 1.03 -23.28 20.05
C GLN A 232 -0.23 -24.13 19.89
N GLU A 233 -1.41 -23.51 19.76
CA GLU A 233 -2.67 -24.21 19.54
C GLU A 233 -2.64 -25.06 18.25
N GLU A 234 -2.13 -24.52 17.14
CA GLU A 234 -1.99 -25.27 15.89
C GLU A 234 -1.05 -26.47 16.03
N ARG A 235 0.10 -26.29 16.69
CA ARG A 235 1.05 -27.38 16.94
C ARG A 235 0.42 -28.49 17.78
N GLU A 236 -0.32 -28.13 18.82
CA GLU A 236 -1.05 -29.11 19.63
C GLU A 236 -2.10 -29.87 18.83
N LEU A 237 -2.86 -29.19 17.96
CA LEU A 237 -3.87 -29.82 17.12
C LEU A 237 -3.24 -30.81 16.12
N VAL A 238 -2.12 -30.43 15.50
CA VAL A 238 -1.36 -31.31 14.59
C VAL A 238 -0.81 -32.53 15.35
N GLU A 239 -0.29 -32.33 16.56
CA GLU A 239 0.25 -33.43 17.37
C GLU A 239 -0.86 -34.38 17.86
N LYS A 240 -2.03 -33.85 18.26
CA LYS A 240 -3.23 -34.64 18.59
C LYS A 240 -3.74 -35.40 17.36
N ALA A 241 -3.68 -34.83 16.17
CA ALA A 241 -4.06 -35.50 14.93
C ALA A 241 -3.10 -36.63 14.56
N LYS A 242 -1.78 -36.40 14.66
CA LYS A 242 -0.75 -37.44 14.47
C LYS A 242 -0.94 -38.62 15.43
N LYS A 243 -1.08 -38.35 16.73
CA LYS A 243 -1.34 -39.37 17.75
C LYS A 243 -2.64 -40.14 17.55
N LYS A 244 -3.64 -39.55 16.89
CA LYS A 244 -4.87 -40.26 16.51
C LYS A 244 -4.62 -41.17 15.31
N LEU A 245 -3.90 -40.71 14.29
CA LEU A 245 -3.57 -41.51 13.10
C LEU A 245 -2.69 -42.71 13.44
N GLU A 246 -1.69 -42.54 14.30
CA GLU A 246 -0.83 -43.61 14.81
C GLU A 246 -1.58 -44.67 15.66
N LYS A 247 -2.83 -44.40 16.08
CA LYS A 247 -3.68 -45.39 16.77
C LYS A 247 -4.56 -46.19 15.80
N PHE A 248 -4.58 -45.83 14.51
CA PHE A 248 -5.36 -46.51 13.48
C PHE A 248 -4.50 -47.34 12.51
N ASP A 249 -3.16 -47.23 12.59
CA ASP A 249 -2.19 -48.17 12.03
C ASP A 249 -1.81 -49.25 13.08
#